data_AF-A0A932JC69-F1
#
_entry.id   AF-A0A932JC69-F1
#
_cell.length_a   1.000
_cell.length_b   1.000
_cell.length_c   1.000
_cell.angle_alpha   90.00
_cell.angle_beta   90.00
_cell.angle_gamma   90.00
#
_symmetry.space_group_name_H-M   'P 1'
#
loop_
_entity.id
_entity.type
_entity.pdbx_description
1 polymer ?
#
loop_
_entity_poly.entity_id
_entity_poly.type
_entity_poly.pdbx_seq_one_letter_code
_entity_poly.pdbx_strand_id
1 'polypeptide(L)'
;MSYSKHWLIKVLSLLTVGALALAACGGPATTQAPAATDVPVATQPPTTKLGVGIVLPTKDEPRWLQDEARFKDALVAAGYEVEILFSQGDSAKEKANVEALIAKGIKVLIITP
;
A
#
# COMPACT_ATOMS: atom_id res chain seq x y z
N MET A 1 -7.05 42.14 -20.45
CA MET A 1 -5.88 41.29 -20.84
C MET A 1 -5.04 41.02 -19.60
N SER A 2 -5.37 40.09 -18.71
CA SER A 2 -5.23 38.63 -18.81
C SER A 2 -3.90 38.13 -19.41
N TYR A 3 -3.21 37.29 -18.64
CA TYR A 3 -2.22 36.27 -19.03
C TYR A 3 -0.77 36.65 -19.39
N SER A 4 -0.43 37.84 -19.88
CA SER A 4 0.95 38.08 -20.38
C SER A 4 2.02 38.19 -19.29
N LYS A 5 1.72 38.78 -18.12
CA LYS A 5 2.76 39.05 -17.11
C LYS A 5 3.12 37.82 -16.26
N HIS A 6 2.18 36.90 -16.08
CA HIS A 6 2.42 35.62 -15.40
C HIS A 6 3.29 34.66 -16.25
N TRP A 7 3.46 34.93 -17.55
CA TRP A 7 4.49 34.29 -18.40
C TRP A 7 5.90 34.75 -18.02
N LEU A 8 6.11 36.03 -17.70
CA LEU A 8 7.41 36.50 -17.23
C LEU A 8 7.78 35.95 -15.84
N ILE A 9 6.75 35.68 -15.02
CA ILE A 9 6.92 35.09 -13.70
C ILE A 9 7.29 33.61 -13.77
N LYS A 10 7.08 32.91 -14.90
CA LYS A 10 7.87 31.71 -15.26
C LYS A 10 9.31 32.17 -15.40
N VAL A 11 10.02 32.35 -14.29
CA VAL A 11 10.71 31.20 -13.69
C VAL A 11 11.37 30.50 -14.89
N LEU A 12 12.36 31.03 -15.62
CA LEU A 12 13.58 31.77 -15.26
C LEU A 12 14.14 31.38 -13.88
N SER A 13 13.79 30.25 -13.25
CA SER A 13 14.24 28.87 -13.59
C SER A 13 15.64 28.74 -14.20
N LEU A 14 16.48 29.78 -14.29
CA LEU A 14 17.72 29.63 -15.07
C LEU A 14 18.97 30.37 -14.60
N LEU A 15 18.98 31.04 -13.45
CA LEU A 15 20.22 31.62 -12.91
C LEU A 15 20.05 31.59 -11.38
N THR A 16 20.92 31.07 -10.52
CA THR A 16 22.38 31.16 -10.50
C THR A 16 22.89 30.30 -9.32
N VAL A 17 23.83 29.38 -9.59
CA VAL A 17 25.07 29.08 -8.83
C VAL A 17 25.03 28.78 -7.31
N GLY A 18 25.63 27.63 -6.95
CA GLY A 18 26.08 27.34 -5.58
C GLY A 18 26.88 26.04 -5.49
N ALA A 19 28.06 26.01 -6.11
CA ALA A 19 29.01 24.90 -6.06
C ALA A 19 29.47 24.59 -4.63
N LEU A 20 29.58 23.29 -4.29
CA LEU A 20 30.60 22.82 -3.36
C LEU A 20 31.13 21.47 -3.85
N ALA A 21 32.43 21.47 -4.14
CA ALA A 21 33.23 20.36 -4.59
C ALA A 21 33.60 19.42 -3.43
N LEU A 22 33.86 18.13 -3.71
CA LEU A 22 35.19 17.51 -3.58
C LEU A 22 35.12 15.99 -3.88
N ALA A 23 35.92 15.60 -4.87
CA ALA A 23 36.74 14.39 -4.93
C ALA A 23 36.13 13.01 -4.58
N ALA A 24 36.00 12.16 -5.61
CA ALA A 24 36.60 10.83 -5.59
C ALA A 24 36.77 10.30 -7.02
N CYS A 25 38.03 10.12 -7.42
CA CYS A 25 38.48 9.51 -8.66
C CYS A 25 38.15 8.01 -8.72
N GLY A 26 38.03 7.43 -9.92
CA GLY A 26 38.37 6.02 -10.12
C GLY A 26 37.68 5.26 -11.25
N GLY A 27 38.17 5.43 -12.50
CA GLY A 27 38.35 4.35 -13.49
C GLY A 27 37.13 3.77 -14.26
N PRO A 28 37.28 3.40 -15.55
CA PRO A 28 36.25 2.71 -16.31
C PRO A 28 36.37 1.19 -16.09
N ALA A 29 35.25 0.53 -15.79
CA ALA A 29 35.18 -0.93 -15.76
C ALA A 29 34.07 -1.42 -16.69
N THR A 30 34.47 -1.92 -17.85
CA THR A 30 33.72 -2.94 -18.59
C THR A 30 33.68 -4.24 -17.77
N THR A 31 32.60 -5.03 -17.95
CA THR A 31 32.55 -6.51 -17.94
C THR A 31 31.55 -7.16 -16.96
N GLN A 32 30.57 -7.84 -17.57
CA GLN A 32 29.83 -9.06 -17.18
C GLN A 32 28.99 -9.17 -15.90
N ALA A 33 27.78 -9.71 -16.12
CA ALA A 33 26.90 -10.31 -15.11
C ALA A 33 27.53 -11.56 -14.47
N PRO A 34 27.12 -11.86 -13.22
CA PRO A 34 26.67 -13.21 -12.91
C PRO A 34 25.26 -13.25 -12.31
N ALA A 35 24.67 -14.43 -12.45
CA ALA A 35 23.34 -14.82 -12.05
C ALA A 35 23.09 -14.82 -10.53
N ALA A 36 21.79 -14.73 -10.20
CA ALA A 36 21.09 -15.21 -9.01
C ALA A 36 21.86 -15.24 -7.68
N THR A 37 21.52 -14.32 -6.79
CA THR A 37 21.74 -14.47 -5.35
C THR A 37 20.38 -14.42 -4.66
N ASP A 38 19.95 -15.56 -4.13
CA ASP A 38 18.82 -15.65 -3.22
C ASP A 38 19.04 -14.69 -2.05
N VAL A 39 18.25 -13.63 -1.99
CA VAL A 39 18.16 -12.77 -0.82
C VAL A 39 17.40 -13.54 0.26
N PRO A 40 18.00 -13.81 1.43
CA PRO A 40 17.24 -14.35 2.54
C PRO A 40 16.24 -13.27 2.96
N VAL A 41 14.95 -13.51 2.73
CA VAL A 41 13.88 -12.68 3.27
C VAL A 41 14.01 -12.74 4.79
N ALA A 42 14.45 -11.63 5.38
CA ALA A 42 14.53 -11.47 6.82
C ALA A 42 13.13 -11.73 7.42
N THR A 43 13.02 -12.80 8.20
CA THR A 43 11.83 -13.10 8.99
C THR A 43 11.69 -12.02 10.07
N GLN A 44 10.87 -11.01 9.79
CA GLN A 44 10.47 -10.08 10.85
C GLN A 44 9.57 -10.82 11.85
N PRO A 45 9.83 -10.70 13.17
CA PRO A 45 8.95 -11.26 14.18
C PRO A 45 7.54 -10.67 14.03
N PRO A 46 6.48 -11.45 14.30
CA PRO A 46 5.11 -10.98 14.11
C PRO A 46 4.82 -9.93 15.18
N THR A 47 4.94 -8.65 14.82
CA THR A 47 4.13 -7.63 15.47
C THR A 47 2.70 -8.07 15.23
N THR A 48 1.90 -8.22 16.29
CA THR A 48 0.45 -8.45 16.25
C THR A 48 -0.22 -7.30 15.48
N LYS A 49 -0.12 -7.39 14.16
CA LYS A 49 -0.66 -6.48 13.17
C LYS A 49 -1.76 -7.28 12.51
N LEU A 50 -2.99 -6.80 12.65
CA LEU A 50 -4.14 -7.12 11.82
C LEU A 50 -3.68 -7.61 10.44
N GLY A 51 -3.65 -8.93 10.26
CA GLY A 51 -2.99 -9.54 9.10
C GLY A 51 -3.89 -9.49 7.87
N VAL A 52 -5.20 -9.60 8.12
CA VAL A 52 -6.24 -9.76 7.11
C VAL A 52 -7.39 -8.80 7.38
N GLY A 53 -7.78 -8.04 6.36
CA GLY A 53 -9.03 -7.30 6.34
C GLY A 53 -10.01 -7.94 5.37
N ILE A 54 -11.29 -8.00 5.75
CA ILE A 54 -12.36 -8.58 4.93
C ILE A 54 -13.47 -7.55 4.76
N VAL A 55 -13.94 -7.36 3.53
CA VAL A 55 -15.08 -6.50 3.21
C VAL A 55 -16.18 -7.33 2.55
N LEU A 56 -17.33 -7.39 3.22
CA LEU A 56 -18.53 -8.11 2.77
C LEU A 56 -19.63 -7.12 2.36
N PRO A 57 -20.54 -7.48 1.43
CA PRO A 57 -21.43 -6.51 0.81
C PRO A 57 -22.58 -6.10 1.73
N THR A 58 -23.21 -7.02 2.46
CA THR A 58 -24.36 -6.70 3.33
C THR A 58 -24.53 -7.69 4.48
N LYS A 59 -25.26 -7.26 5.53
CA LYS A 59 -25.73 -8.14 6.61
C LYS A 59 -27.15 -8.67 6.38
N ASP A 60 -27.84 -8.17 5.36
CA ASP A 60 -29.24 -8.49 5.09
C ASP A 60 -29.43 -9.84 4.41
N GLU A 61 -28.36 -10.43 3.88
CA GLU A 61 -28.39 -11.75 3.27
C GLU A 61 -27.75 -12.77 4.22
N PRO A 62 -28.46 -13.87 4.57
CA PRO A 62 -27.95 -14.90 5.48
C PRO A 62 -26.63 -15.52 5.04
N ARG A 63 -26.36 -15.50 3.73
CA ARG A 63 -25.10 -15.94 3.13
C ARG A 63 -23.91 -15.24 3.80
N TRP A 64 -23.89 -13.91 3.85
CA TRP A 64 -22.72 -13.16 4.33
C TRP A 64 -22.51 -13.26 5.84
N LEU A 65 -23.56 -13.53 6.61
CA LEU A 65 -23.45 -13.83 8.04
C LEU A 65 -22.78 -15.19 8.27
N GLN A 66 -23.04 -16.18 7.40
CA GLN A 66 -22.35 -17.47 7.44
C GLN A 66 -20.89 -17.33 7.03
N ASP A 67 -20.60 -16.54 5.98
CA ASP A 67 -19.24 -16.26 5.54
C ASP A 67 -18.45 -15.53 6.65
N GLU A 68 -19.03 -14.54 7.34
CA GLU A 68 -18.41 -13.86 8.50
C GLU A 68 -17.97 -14.85 9.58
N ALA A 69 -18.87 -15.74 10.00
CA ALA A 69 -18.58 -16.74 11.03
C ALA A 69 -17.46 -17.69 10.57
N ARG A 70 -17.54 -18.20 9.34
CA ARG A 70 -16.54 -19.13 8.79
C ARG A 70 -15.16 -18.49 8.61
N PHE A 71 -15.10 -17.23 8.17
CA PHE A 71 -13.84 -16.51 8.07
C PHE A 71 -13.19 -16.30 9.43
N LYS A 72 -13.98 -15.86 10.43
CA LYS A 72 -13.49 -15.71 11.80
C LYS A 72 -12.94 -17.02 12.34
N ASP A 73 -13.70 -18.09 12.25
CA ASP A 73 -13.29 -19.41 12.75
C ASP A 73 -12.01 -19.90 12.08
N ALA A 74 -11.95 -19.88 10.74
CA ALA A 74 -10.81 -20.40 9.99
C ALA A 74 -9.53 -19.58 10.22
N LEU A 75 -9.64 -18.26 10.20
CA LEU A 75 -8.46 -17.39 10.28
C LEU A 75 -7.94 -17.26 11.71
N VAL A 76 -8.83 -17.24 12.72
CA VAL A 76 -8.42 -17.29 14.13
C VAL A 76 -7.78 -18.65 14.46
N ALA A 77 -8.34 -19.76 13.97
CA ALA A 77 -7.73 -21.08 14.12
C ALA A 77 -6.34 -21.16 13.46
N ALA A 78 -6.11 -20.40 12.38
CA ALA A 78 -4.82 -20.27 11.73
C ALA A 78 -3.87 -19.24 12.40
N GLY A 79 -4.30 -18.59 13.50
CA GLY A 79 -3.48 -17.65 14.26
C GLY A 79 -3.44 -16.22 13.71
N TYR A 80 -4.39 -15.84 12.84
CA TYR A 80 -4.48 -14.49 12.29
C TYR A 80 -5.44 -13.60 13.07
N GLU A 81 -5.06 -12.32 13.20
CA GLU A 81 -5.96 -11.25 13.62
C GLU A 81 -6.68 -10.69 12.39
N VAL A 82 -8.01 -10.61 12.46
CA VAL A 82 -8.89 -10.30 11.31
C VAL A 82 -9.90 -9.23 11.68
N GLU A 83 -10.12 -8.29 10.76
CA GLU A 83 -11.24 -7.36 10.83
C GLU A 83 -12.18 -7.56 9.65
N ILE A 84 -13.48 -7.65 9.93
CA ILE A 84 -14.54 -7.82 8.92
C ILE A 84 -15.45 -6.59 8.96
N LEU A 85 -15.60 -5.93 7.81
CA LEU A 85 -16.44 -4.75 7.61
C LEU A 85 -17.55 -5.04 6.59
N PHE A 86 -18.69 -4.37 6.74
CA PHE A 86 -19.82 -4.51 5.82
C PHE A 86 -20.17 -3.20 5.11
N SER A 87 -20.27 -3.27 3.79
CA SER A 87 -20.52 -2.12 2.90
C SER A 87 -22.00 -1.73 2.80
N GLN A 88 -22.92 -2.62 3.18
CA GLN A 88 -24.38 -2.42 3.04
C GLN A 88 -24.82 -2.10 1.60
N GLY A 89 -24.20 -2.75 0.61
CA GLY A 89 -24.47 -2.53 -0.82
C GLY A 89 -24.04 -1.15 -1.34
N ASP A 90 -23.35 -0.35 -0.53
CA ASP A 90 -22.88 0.99 -0.89
C ASP A 90 -21.40 0.96 -1.27
N SER A 91 -21.11 1.20 -2.55
CA SER A 91 -19.74 1.22 -3.07
C SER A 91 -18.87 2.36 -2.50
N ALA A 92 -19.46 3.48 -2.09
CA ALA A 92 -18.72 4.55 -1.44
C ALA A 92 -18.28 4.12 -0.02
N LYS A 93 -19.17 3.45 0.70
CA LYS A 93 -18.83 2.84 2.00
C LYS A 93 -17.83 1.71 1.85
N GLU A 94 -17.95 0.89 0.81
CA GLU A 94 -16.96 -0.14 0.47
C GLU A 94 -15.55 0.45 0.30
N LYS A 95 -15.44 1.50 -0.52
CA LYS A 95 -14.18 2.23 -0.70
C LYS A 95 -13.62 2.74 0.63
N ALA A 96 -14.46 3.34 1.47
CA ALA A 96 -14.06 3.83 2.79
C ALA A 96 -13.61 2.68 3.72
N ASN A 97 -14.28 1.54 3.69
CA ASN A 97 -13.89 0.34 4.45
C ASN A 97 -12.51 -0.16 4.03
N VAL A 98 -12.25 -0.24 2.72
CA VAL A 98 -10.95 -0.64 2.17
C VAL A 98 -9.85 0.33 2.63
N GLU A 99 -10.08 1.64 2.51
CA GLU A 99 -9.14 2.66 2.96
C GLU A 99 -8.85 2.57 4.46
N ALA A 100 -9.88 2.32 5.29
CA ALA A 100 -9.73 2.14 6.73
C ALA A 100 -8.88 0.90 7.06
N LEU A 101 -9.10 -0.22 6.38
CA LEU A 101 -8.30 -1.44 6.59
C LEU A 101 -6.85 -1.24 6.16
N ILE A 102 -6.61 -0.60 5.01
CA ILE A 102 -5.25 -0.25 4.56
C ILE A 102 -4.55 0.64 5.59
N ALA A 103 -5.23 1.66 6.12
CA ALA A 103 -4.69 2.54 7.15
C ALA A 103 -4.35 1.79 8.45
N LYS A 104 -5.09 0.73 8.78
CA LYS A 104 -4.81 -0.19 9.89
C LYS A 104 -3.65 -1.16 9.62
N GLY A 105 -3.12 -1.17 8.39
CA GLY A 105 -1.90 -1.87 8.05
C GLY A 105 -2.07 -3.34 7.68
N ILE A 106 -3.27 -3.74 7.24
CA ILE A 106 -3.53 -5.10 6.72
C ILE A 106 -2.51 -5.51 5.67
N LYS A 107 -2.22 -6.81 5.60
CA LYS A 107 -1.32 -7.38 4.59
C LYS A 107 -2.08 -8.05 3.46
N VAL A 108 -3.28 -8.53 3.74
CA VAL A 108 -4.17 -9.15 2.77
C VAL A 108 -5.55 -8.54 2.89
N LEU A 109 -6.16 -8.21 1.75
CA LEU A 109 -7.55 -7.80 1.63
C LEU A 109 -8.34 -8.93 0.95
N ILE A 110 -9.42 -9.36 1.59
CA ILE A 110 -10.46 -10.21 0.97
C ILE A 110 -11.69 -9.31 0.76
N ILE A 111 -12.22 -9.26 -0.44
CA ILE A 111 -13.36 -8.42 -0.78
C ILE A 111 -14.34 -9.17 -1.67
N THR A 112 -15.62 -9.00 -1.39
CA THR A 112 -16.72 -9.49 -2.21
C THR A 112 -17.61 -8.30 -2.56
N PRO A 113 -17.40 -7.68 -3.74
CA PRO A 113 -18.11 -6.46 -4.15
C PRO A 113 -19.57 -6.73 -4.51
#